data_AF-A0A0N8VEC2-F1
#
_entry.id   AF-A0A0N8VEC2-F1
#
_cell.length_a   1.000
_cell.length_b   1.000
_cell.length_c   1.000
_cell.angle_alpha   90.00
_cell.angle_beta   90.00
_cell.angle_gamma   90.00
#
_symmetry.space_group_name_H-M   'P 1'
#
loop_
_entity.id
_entity.type
_entity.pdbx_description
1 polymer ?
#
loop_
_entity_poly.entity_id
_entity_poly.type
_entity_poly.pdbx_seq_one_letter_code
_entity_poly.pdbx_strand_id
1 'polypeptide(L)'
;MQLKPPADELAEIRAEIARLRAREGALREVLLRDAAMPKIGRFHKVELVTSRQRIFDPRLLPEEIRLDPAYTREKVTRVLRASRKAPSAPGESADLPAPRDAARARLFAGQQPH
;
A
#
# COMPACT_ATOMS: atom_id res chain seq x y z
N MET A 1 -22.64 13.73 15.67
CA MET A 1 -21.36 12.97 15.53
C MET A 1 -20.86 13.22 14.13
N GLN A 2 -19.74 13.94 13.96
CA GLN A 2 -19.23 14.27 12.63
C GLN A 2 -18.73 12.99 11.95
N LEU A 3 -19.48 12.55 10.92
CA LEU A 3 -19.15 11.40 10.09
C LEU A 3 -18.07 11.82 9.09
N LYS A 4 -16.82 11.81 9.56
CA LYS A 4 -15.68 11.90 8.64
C LYS A 4 -15.67 10.64 7.76
N PRO A 5 -15.37 10.74 6.45
CA PRO A 5 -15.20 9.56 5.63
C PRO A 5 -14.13 8.62 6.23
N PRO A 6 -14.39 7.31 6.34
CA PRO A 6 -13.46 6.38 6.98
C PRO A 6 -12.04 6.38 6.36
N ALA A 7 -11.93 6.70 5.08
CA ALA A 7 -10.65 6.83 4.39
C ALA A 7 -9.81 8.02 4.92
N ASP A 8 -10.45 9.15 5.18
CA ASP A 8 -9.77 10.34 5.68
C ASP A 8 -9.42 10.19 7.16
N GLU A 9 -10.28 9.56 7.94
CA GLU A 9 -9.98 9.21 9.35
C GLU A 9 -8.79 8.25 9.42
N LEU A 10 -8.80 7.19 8.59
CA LEU A 10 -7.69 6.25 8.50
C LEU A 10 -6.37 6.93 8.09
N ALA A 11 -6.43 7.90 7.17
CA ALA A 11 -5.25 8.66 6.75
C ALA A 11 -4.67 9.49 7.91
N GLU A 12 -5.52 10.17 8.68
CA GLU A 12 -5.10 10.93 9.88
C GLU A 12 -4.51 10.04 10.96
N ILE A 13 -5.19 8.94 11.31
CA ILE A 13 -4.69 7.99 12.30
C ILE A 13 -3.32 7.45 11.87
N ARG A 14 -3.13 7.12 10.58
CA ARG A 14 -1.84 6.65 10.07
C ARG A 14 -0.75 7.72 10.15
N ALA A 15 -1.09 8.98 9.88
CA ALA A 15 -0.15 10.09 10.03
C ALA A 15 0.26 10.27 11.50
N GLU A 16 -0.69 10.16 12.43
CA GLU A 16 -0.43 10.25 13.85
C GLU A 16 0.41 9.06 14.36
N ILE A 17 0.10 7.84 13.94
CA ILE A 17 0.93 6.66 14.23
C ILE A 17 2.35 6.86 13.70
N ALA A 18 2.52 7.41 12.50
CA ALA A 18 3.85 7.67 11.93
C ALA A 18 4.63 8.69 12.77
N ARG A 19 3.97 9.79 13.21
CA ARG A 19 4.56 10.79 14.10
C ARG A 19 5.01 10.18 15.43
N LEU A 20 4.13 9.39 16.06
CA LEU A 20 4.41 8.73 17.33
C LEU A 20 5.55 7.71 17.20
N ARG A 21 5.58 6.90 16.12
CA ARG A 21 6.68 5.97 15.83
C ARG A 21 8.00 6.67 15.60
N ALA A 22 8.02 7.83 14.93
CA ALA A 22 9.23 8.61 14.77
C ALA A 22 9.77 9.09 16.13
N ARG A 23 8.88 9.58 17.01
CA ARG A 23 9.25 9.99 18.37
C ARG A 23 9.71 8.81 19.23
N GLU A 24 9.02 7.69 19.16
CA GLU A 24 9.42 6.45 19.83
C GLU A 24 10.81 6.00 19.37
N GLY A 25 11.07 6.01 18.06
CA GLY A 25 12.38 5.67 17.49
C GLY A 25 13.49 6.56 18.03
N ALA A 26 13.27 7.88 18.09
CA ALA A 26 14.24 8.81 18.66
C ALA A 26 14.54 8.51 20.14
N LEU A 27 13.52 8.23 20.95
CA LEU A 27 13.70 7.87 22.37
C LEU A 27 14.43 6.53 22.53
N ARG A 28 14.08 5.54 21.70
CA ARG A 28 14.71 4.23 21.70
C ARG A 28 16.20 4.32 21.35
N GLU A 29 16.56 5.09 20.33
CA GLU A 29 17.96 5.29 19.95
C GLU A 29 18.78 5.89 21.10
N VAL A 30 18.22 6.89 21.81
CA VAL A 30 18.87 7.49 22.98
C VAL A 30 19.09 6.43 24.08
N LEU A 31 18.06 5.64 24.40
CA LEU A 31 18.13 4.61 25.45
C LEU A 31 19.04 3.43 25.12
N LEU A 32 19.27 3.15 23.83
CA LEU A 32 20.17 2.09 23.38
C LEU A 32 21.62 2.56 23.25
N ARG A 33 21.87 3.81 22.86
CA ARG A 33 23.23 4.35 22.65
C ARG A 33 23.92 4.72 23.96
N ASP A 34 23.19 5.31 24.90
CA ASP A 34 23.75 5.76 26.17
C ASP A 34 23.47 4.76 27.28
N ALA A 35 24.49 3.97 27.65
CA ALA A 35 24.39 2.99 28.72
C ALA A 35 24.23 3.65 30.11
N ALA A 36 24.64 4.90 30.27
CA ALA A 36 24.53 5.67 31.51
C ALA A 36 23.17 6.37 31.67
N MET A 37 22.36 6.44 30.61
CA MET A 37 21.02 7.02 30.67
C MET A 37 20.13 6.22 31.63
N PRO A 38 19.46 6.88 32.61
CA PRO A 38 18.56 6.20 33.53
C PRO A 38 17.38 5.57 32.79
N LYS A 39 17.25 4.24 32.93
CA LYS A 39 16.15 3.46 32.35
C LYS A 39 14.92 3.39 33.27
N ILE A 40 14.90 4.16 34.34
CA ILE A 40 13.81 4.23 35.31
C ILE A 40 13.36 5.68 35.38
N GLY A 41 12.11 5.94 35.02
CA GLY A 41 11.44 7.22 35.19
C GLY A 41 10.48 7.20 36.38
N ARG A 42 9.75 8.31 36.55
CA ARG A 42 8.80 8.50 37.67
C ARG A 42 7.65 7.48 37.70
N PHE A 43 7.19 7.03 36.53
CA PHE A 43 6.04 6.14 36.39
C PHE A 43 6.34 4.86 35.60
N HIS A 44 7.49 4.78 34.91
CA HIS A 44 7.79 3.72 33.96
C HIS A 44 9.26 3.32 34.02
N LYS A 45 9.55 2.03 33.79
CA LYS A 45 10.90 1.47 33.66
C LYS A 45 11.05 0.83 32.28
N VAL A 46 12.23 0.95 31.70
CA VAL A 46 12.64 0.34 30.43
C VAL A 46 13.70 -0.73 30.71
N GLU A 47 13.55 -1.90 30.10
CA GLU A 47 14.51 -3.00 30.22
C GLU A 47 14.98 -3.42 28.83
N LEU A 48 16.28 -3.70 28.70
CA LEU A 48 16.84 -4.25 27.47
C LEU A 48 16.86 -5.77 27.58
N VAL A 49 15.87 -6.42 26.96
CA VAL A 49 15.79 -7.88 26.90
C VAL A 49 16.38 -8.37 25.58
N THR A 50 17.44 -9.17 25.66
CA THR A 50 18.01 -9.84 24.48
C THR A 50 17.46 -11.26 24.40
N SER A 51 16.66 -11.54 23.38
CA SER A 51 16.18 -12.89 23.08
C SER A 51 16.92 -13.45 21.88
N ARG A 52 17.46 -14.67 22.01
CA ARG A 52 18.08 -15.41 20.91
C ARG A 52 17.16 -16.55 20.54
N GLN A 53 16.74 -16.57 19.27
CA GLN A 53 15.88 -17.62 18.73
C GLN A 53 16.58 -18.27 17.55
N ARG A 54 16.55 -19.60 17.50
CA ARG A 54 16.99 -20.34 16.32
C ARG A 54 15.85 -20.29 15.30
N ILE A 55 16.07 -19.57 14.21
CA ILE A 55 15.09 -19.44 13.12
C ILE A 55 15.49 -20.41 12.01
N PHE A 56 14.52 -21.14 11.48
CA PHE A 56 14.69 -21.95 10.29
C PHE A 56 14.86 -21.02 9.08
N ASP A 57 15.96 -21.17 8.33
CA ASP A 57 16.23 -20.40 7.12
C ASP A 57 15.98 -21.27 5.87
N PRO A 58 14.85 -21.07 5.15
CA PRO A 58 14.52 -21.85 3.97
C PRO A 58 15.50 -21.68 2.80
N ARG A 59 16.37 -20.65 2.82
CA ARG A 59 17.36 -20.41 1.76
C ARG A 59 18.53 -21.38 1.82
N LEU A 60 18.76 -21.99 2.97
CA LEU A 60 19.80 -23.00 3.18
C LEU A 60 19.32 -24.42 2.82
N LEU A 61 18.07 -24.56 2.39
CA LEU A 61 17.57 -25.85 1.93
C LEU A 61 18.16 -26.22 0.57
N PRO A 62 18.35 -27.52 0.31
CA PRO A 62 18.60 -28.03 -1.03
C PRO A 62 17.53 -27.55 -2.02
N GLU A 63 17.94 -27.36 -3.27
CA GLU A 63 17.06 -26.82 -4.31
C GLU A 63 15.84 -27.72 -4.55
N GLU A 64 16.01 -29.03 -4.40
CA GLU A 64 14.97 -30.03 -4.56
C GLU A 64 13.81 -29.82 -3.59
N ILE A 65 14.09 -29.47 -2.33
CA ILE A 65 13.06 -29.23 -1.31
C ILE A 65 12.48 -27.81 -1.44
N ARG A 66 13.32 -26.84 -1.79
CA ARG A 66 12.92 -25.43 -1.89
C ARG A 66 11.96 -25.17 -3.05
N LEU A 67 12.10 -25.90 -4.14
CA LEU A 67 11.26 -25.77 -5.33
C LEU A 67 10.10 -26.77 -5.39
N ASP A 68 10.06 -27.74 -4.47
CA ASP A 68 8.98 -28.72 -4.41
C ASP A 68 7.66 -28.05 -4.00
N PRO A 69 6.62 -28.09 -4.86
CA PRO A 69 5.30 -27.54 -4.55
C PRO A 69 4.64 -28.17 -3.32
N ALA A 70 4.98 -29.41 -2.95
CA ALA A 70 4.44 -30.08 -1.77
C ALA A 70 4.81 -29.37 -0.45
N TYR A 71 5.90 -28.59 -0.45
CA TYR A 71 6.35 -27.80 0.70
C TYR A 71 6.06 -26.29 0.56
N THR A 72 5.24 -25.91 -0.43
CA THR A 72 4.86 -24.51 -0.67
C THR A 72 3.39 -24.27 -0.31
N ARG A 73 3.08 -23.06 0.19
CA ARG A 73 1.70 -22.60 0.39
C ARG A 73 1.51 -21.18 -0.11
N GLU A 74 0.33 -20.89 -0.63
CA GLU A 74 -0.06 -19.52 -0.95
C GLU A 74 -0.41 -18.77 0.35
N LYS A 75 0.21 -17.60 0.55
CA LYS A 75 -0.13 -16.68 1.65
C LYS A 75 -0.67 -15.37 1.07
N VAL A 76 -1.98 -15.20 1.10
CA VAL A 76 -2.63 -13.96 0.65
C VAL A 76 -2.58 -12.92 1.77
N THR A 77 -1.88 -11.81 1.53
CA THR A 77 -1.84 -10.65 2.45
C THR A 77 -2.52 -9.46 1.79
N ARG A 78 -3.64 -8.99 2.35
CA ARG A 78 -4.33 -7.79 1.88
C ARG A 78 -3.80 -6.57 2.64
N VAL A 79 -3.28 -5.59 1.91
CA VAL A 79 -2.71 -4.37 2.49
C VAL A 79 -3.52 -3.16 2.04
N LEU A 80 -4.16 -2.48 2.99
CA LEU A 80 -4.82 -1.20 2.73
C LEU A 80 -3.76 -0.10 2.62
N ARG A 81 -3.78 0.68 1.54
CA ARG A 81 -2.93 1.85 1.33
C ARG A 81 -3.80 3.09 1.24
N ALA A 82 -3.47 4.12 2.02
CA ALA A 82 -4.09 5.43 1.93
C ALA A 82 -3.14 6.34 1.14
N SER A 83 -3.64 7.00 0.11
CA SER A 83 -2.91 8.00 -0.68
C SER A 83 -3.83 9.19 -0.91
N ARG A 84 -3.28 10.38 -1.13
CA ARG A 84 -4.10 11.56 -1.43
C ARG A 84 -4.78 11.35 -2.79
N LYS A 85 -6.10 11.52 -2.86
CA LYS A 85 -6.82 11.58 -4.13
C LYS A 85 -6.34 12.83 -4.88
N ALA A 86 -5.78 12.66 -6.08
CA ALA A 86 -5.52 13.80 -6.95
C ALA A 86 -6.85 14.52 -7.26
N PRO A 87 -6.85 15.86 -7.44
CA PRO A 87 -8.07 16.54 -7.87
C PRO A 87 -8.49 15.96 -9.21
N SER A 88 -9.62 15.25 -9.24
CA SER A 88 -10.25 14.86 -10.49
C SER A 88 -10.68 16.15 -11.16
N ALA A 89 -10.10 16.46 -12.33
CA ALA A 89 -10.62 17.53 -13.17
C ALA A 89 -12.14 17.30 -13.35
N PRO A 90 -12.99 18.30 -13.11
CA PRO A 90 -14.40 18.18 -13.43
C PRO A 90 -14.53 18.25 -14.95
N GLY A 91 -14.59 17.08 -15.60
CA GLY A 91 -14.69 17.04 -17.05
C GLY A 91 -14.54 15.65 -17.65
N GLU A 92 -15.45 14.74 -17.34
CA GLU A 92 -15.89 13.72 -18.31
C GLU A 92 -17.20 13.07 -17.83
N SER A 93 -18.18 13.93 -17.58
CA SER A 93 -19.59 13.55 -17.68
C SER A 93 -20.18 14.39 -18.80
N ALA A 94 -19.81 14.04 -20.04
CA ALA A 94 -20.40 14.59 -21.25
C ALA A 94 -20.49 13.48 -22.31
N ASP A 95 -21.23 12.41 -21.99
CA ASP A 95 -21.87 11.60 -23.03
C ASP A 95 -22.96 12.47 -23.68
N LEU A 96 -22.53 13.30 -24.62
CA LEU A 96 -23.40 13.90 -25.63
C LEU A 96 -23.54 12.89 -26.77
N PRO A 97 -24.77 12.50 -27.17
CA PRO A 97 -24.96 11.55 -28.26
C PRO A 97 -24.44 12.15 -29.58
N ALA A 98 -23.62 11.37 -30.28
CA ALA A 98 -23.09 11.72 -31.60
C ALA A 98 -24.20 12.09 -32.60
N PRO A 99 -24.03 13.14 -33.43
CA PRO A 99 -24.98 13.41 -34.49
C PRO A 99 -24.84 12.33 -35.57
N ARG A 100 -25.84 11.44 -35.64
CA ARG A 100 -26.12 10.61 -36.81
C ARG A 100 -26.68 11.53 -37.90
N ASP A 101 -25.85 11.97 -38.83
CA ASP A 101 -26.29 12.31 -40.19
C ASP A 101 -25.10 12.55 -41.13
N ALA A 102 -24.75 11.52 -41.90
CA ALA A 102 -24.11 11.66 -43.21
C ALA A 102 -24.18 10.33 -43.99
N ALA A 103 -25.38 9.76 -44.12
CA ALA A 103 -25.63 8.72 -45.12
C ALA A 103 -26.18 9.39 -46.39
N ARG A 104 -25.28 9.76 -47.32
CA ARG A 104 -25.53 9.77 -48.78
C ARG A 104 -24.33 10.35 -49.53
N ALA A 105 -23.49 9.46 -50.07
CA ALA A 105 -22.91 9.66 -51.40
C ALA A 105 -22.18 8.39 -51.88
N ARG A 106 -22.70 7.83 -52.98
CA ARG A 106 -21.95 7.18 -54.07
C ARG A 106 -21.47 5.74 -53.82
N LEU A 107 -22.45 4.84 -53.75
CA LEU A 107 -22.34 3.54 -54.41
C LEU A 107 -22.65 3.73 -55.92
N PHE A 108 -22.05 2.88 -56.74
CA PHE A 108 -22.12 2.80 -58.22
C PHE A 108 -21.02 3.55 -59.00
N ALA A 109 -19.80 3.01 -58.91
CA ALA A 109 -18.86 3.01 -60.03
C ALA A 109 -18.62 1.55 -60.43
N GLY A 110 -19.10 1.15 -61.61
CA GLY A 110 -18.83 -0.16 -62.19
C GLY A 110 -19.93 -0.68 -63.10
N GLN A 111 -20.05 -0.13 -64.32
CA GLN A 111 -20.54 -0.88 -65.48
C GLN A 111 -20.25 -0.11 -66.80
N GLN A 112 -19.28 -0.60 -67.56
CA GLN A 112 -19.31 -0.62 -69.03
C GLN A 112 -19.39 -2.11 -69.42
N PRO A 113 -20.13 -2.48 -70.49
CA PRO A 113 -19.45 -2.65 -71.78
C PRO A 113 -20.29 -2.34 -73.05
N HIS A 114 -19.54 -2.25 -74.15
CA HIS A 114 -19.88 -2.20 -75.59
C HIS A 114 -20.32 -0.88 -76.21
#